data_AF-A0AAV1ZYG2-F1
#
_entry.id   AF-A0AAV1ZYG2-F1
#
_cell.length_a   1.000
_cell.length_b   1.000
_cell.length_c   1.000
_cell.angle_alpha   90.00
_cell.angle_beta   90.00
_cell.angle_gamma   90.00
#
_symmetry.space_group_name_H-M   'P 1'
#
loop_
_entity.id
_entity.type
_entity.pdbx_description
1 polymer ?
#
loop_
_entity_poly.entity_id
_entity_poly.type
_entity_poly.pdbx_seq_one_letter_code
_entity_poly.pdbx_strand_id
1 'polypeptide(L)'
;MSETSATLPTQIIEGLKMTLLFPADVFRSGIQYKPRPDDVFIVTYPKCGTTWAQHILLLLFSRGEPVDERKFFSATPFLEVAGAKAAETMPRPGAVKTHLPFRLTPWSNEAKYIYITRNPKDCCVSYYHHMKNLPVHGFKGTFDEFFEHFISGDIGYGDYFDNLLGWYEHRNDPNVLFMTYEDMKENPEAAILKMASFIDEEKYAKPLREDPEKLQRVVKYSSFKHMKVMVNKNLNDLFNMSKEELLKSDLPDEMKKAFDPLLEEVKLKGEKPEFNNFVRKGIVGDWRNYFSEEQSKRMDQKFSERMNGTELEKLWRIYTYDPVSLSL
;
A
#
# COMPACT_ATOMS: atom_id res chain seq x y z
N MET A 1 32.06 -8.84 12.89
CA MET A 1 31.07 -9.93 12.83
C MET A 1 29.97 -9.52 13.80
N SER A 2 28.94 -8.81 13.32
CA SER A 2 27.86 -8.30 14.16
C SER A 2 26.80 -9.38 14.36
N GLU A 3 26.42 -9.54 15.62
CA GLU A 3 25.42 -10.47 16.12
C GLU A 3 24.09 -10.32 15.38
N THR A 4 23.53 -11.48 15.03
CA THR A 4 22.21 -11.78 14.45
C THR A 4 21.25 -10.60 14.29
N SER A 5 21.22 -10.02 13.09
CA SER A 5 20.05 -9.27 12.59
C SER A 5 18.80 -10.13 12.81
N ALA A 6 17.76 -9.58 13.44
CA ALA A 6 16.48 -10.26 13.59
C ALA A 6 15.96 -10.68 12.20
N THR A 7 16.09 -11.98 11.87
CA THR A 7 15.70 -12.52 10.57
C THR A 7 14.19 -12.43 10.39
N LEU A 8 13.74 -11.84 9.29
CA LEU A 8 12.33 -11.80 8.95
C LEU A 8 11.87 -13.18 8.44
N PRO A 9 10.78 -13.75 8.98
CA PRO A 9 10.23 -15.01 8.46
C PRO A 9 9.72 -14.79 7.04
N THR A 10 10.46 -15.30 6.06
CA THR A 10 10.16 -15.12 4.63
C THR A 10 10.28 -16.43 3.84
N GLN A 11 9.67 -16.42 2.67
CA GLN A 11 9.72 -17.45 1.64
C GLN A 11 9.97 -16.80 0.28
N ILE A 12 10.42 -17.58 -0.70
CA ILE A 12 10.53 -17.12 -2.09
C ILE A 12 9.39 -17.74 -2.90
N ILE A 13 8.58 -16.90 -3.54
CA ILE A 13 7.49 -17.32 -4.44
C ILE A 13 7.71 -16.62 -5.79
N GLU A 14 7.88 -17.37 -6.87
CA GLU A 14 8.14 -16.83 -8.22
C GLU A 14 9.30 -15.80 -8.27
N GLY A 15 10.38 -16.09 -7.53
CA GLY A 15 11.57 -15.24 -7.43
C GLY A 15 11.35 -13.94 -6.65
N LEU A 16 10.22 -13.78 -5.95
CA LEU A 16 9.94 -12.65 -5.06
C LEU A 16 10.01 -13.11 -3.60
N LYS A 17 10.73 -12.35 -2.77
CA LYS A 17 10.74 -12.56 -1.32
C LYS A 17 9.42 -12.09 -0.72
N MET A 18 8.75 -12.96 0.02
CA MET A 18 7.44 -12.74 0.61
C MET A 18 7.45 -13.16 2.07
N THR A 19 6.67 -12.50 2.91
CA THR A 19 6.47 -12.97 4.30
C THR A 19 5.67 -14.28 4.32
N LEU A 20 5.87 -15.11 5.34
CA LEU A 20 5.19 -16.41 5.50
C LEU A 20 3.66 -16.30 5.58
N LEU A 21 3.13 -15.09 5.73
CA LEU A 21 1.70 -14.80 5.79
C LEU A 21 0.96 -14.92 4.47
N PHE A 22 1.69 -14.95 3.35
CA PHE A 22 1.12 -15.05 2.02
C PHE A 22 1.19 -16.51 1.60
N PRO A 23 0.07 -17.26 1.57
CA PRO A 23 0.08 -18.64 1.12
C PRO A 23 0.55 -18.71 -0.33
N ALA A 24 1.54 -19.57 -0.62
CA ALA A 24 2.19 -19.59 -1.94
C ALA A 24 1.24 -20.00 -3.08
N ASP A 25 0.25 -20.85 -2.79
CA ASP A 25 -0.81 -21.23 -3.72
C ASP A 25 -1.78 -20.08 -4.00
N VAL A 26 -2.19 -19.32 -2.97
CA VAL A 26 -3.05 -18.14 -3.11
C VAL A 26 -2.34 -17.03 -3.88
N PHE A 27 -1.05 -16.79 -3.57
CA PHE A 27 -0.21 -15.87 -4.33
C PHE A 27 -0.13 -16.26 -5.82
N ARG A 28 0.16 -17.54 -6.11
CA ARG A 28 0.24 -18.04 -7.49
C ARG A 28 -1.09 -17.95 -8.22
N SER A 29 -2.20 -18.18 -7.52
CA SER A 29 -3.54 -17.92 -8.05
C SER A 29 -3.71 -16.44 -8.41
N GLY A 30 -3.35 -15.53 -7.49
CA GLY A 30 -3.43 -14.09 -7.70
C GLY A 30 -2.69 -13.61 -8.95
N ILE A 31 -1.42 -13.99 -9.13
CA ILE A 31 -0.63 -13.57 -10.32
C ILE A 31 -1.13 -14.18 -11.64
N GLN A 32 -1.96 -15.22 -11.59
CA GLN A 32 -2.58 -15.83 -12.77
C GLN A 32 -3.93 -15.23 -13.13
N TYR A 33 -4.46 -14.31 -12.30
CA TYR A 33 -5.70 -13.59 -12.58
C TYR A 33 -5.67 -13.00 -14.00
N LYS A 34 -6.82 -13.01 -14.68
CA LYS A 34 -6.98 -12.42 -16.01
C LYS A 34 -7.74 -11.11 -15.85
N PRO A 35 -7.06 -9.95 -15.94
CA PRO A 35 -7.72 -8.65 -15.79
C PRO A 35 -8.84 -8.48 -16.82
N ARG A 36 -9.92 -7.85 -16.37
CA ARG A 36 -11.08 -7.49 -17.20
C ARG A 36 -10.96 -6.04 -17.68
N PRO A 37 -11.62 -5.66 -18.78
CA PRO A 37 -11.58 -4.28 -19.28
C PRO A 37 -12.06 -3.22 -18.29
N ASP A 38 -12.93 -3.59 -17.34
CA ASP A 38 -13.47 -2.68 -16.33
C ASP A 38 -12.72 -2.74 -14.99
N ASP A 39 -11.65 -3.54 -14.88
CA ASP A 39 -10.85 -3.61 -13.67
C ASP A 39 -9.95 -2.37 -13.53
N VAL A 40 -9.89 -1.87 -12.29
CA VAL A 40 -8.92 -0.85 -11.87
C VAL A 40 -8.01 -1.48 -10.82
N PHE A 41 -6.70 -1.39 -11.03
CA PHE A 41 -5.69 -1.86 -10.09
C PHE A 41 -5.11 -0.69 -9.30
N ILE A 42 -5.02 -0.85 -7.99
CA ILE A 42 -4.24 0.01 -7.10
C ILE A 42 -2.93 -0.71 -6.85
N VAL A 43 -1.85 -0.15 -7.40
CA VAL A 43 -0.52 -0.74 -7.30
C VAL A 43 0.41 0.17 -6.52
N THR A 44 1.07 -0.35 -5.51
CA THR A 44 2.04 0.42 -4.72
C THR A 44 3.12 -0.51 -4.17
N TYR A 45 4.37 -0.08 -4.02
CA TYR A 45 5.21 -0.72 -3.01
C TYR A 45 4.54 -0.58 -1.63
N PRO A 46 4.67 -1.54 -0.68
CA PRO A 46 4.05 -1.41 0.62
C PRO A 46 4.31 -0.05 1.26
N LYS A 47 3.26 0.54 1.86
CA LYS A 47 3.32 1.80 2.62
C LYS A 47 3.45 3.09 1.80
N CYS A 48 3.19 3.04 0.50
CA CYS A 48 3.14 4.23 -0.37
C CYS A 48 1.75 4.88 -0.50
N GLY A 49 0.78 4.57 0.38
CA GLY A 49 -0.54 5.22 0.39
C GLY A 49 -1.70 4.37 -0.15
N THR A 50 -1.53 3.05 -0.25
CA THR A 50 -2.52 2.11 -0.79
C THR A 50 -3.90 2.24 -0.15
N THR A 51 -3.99 2.27 1.18
CA THR A 51 -5.27 2.39 1.90
C THR A 51 -5.97 3.72 1.58
N TRP A 52 -5.21 4.80 1.38
CA TRP A 52 -5.79 6.08 0.99
C TRP A 52 -6.39 6.02 -0.41
N ALA A 53 -5.67 5.43 -1.36
CA ALA A 53 -6.17 5.20 -2.72
C ALA A 53 -7.39 4.28 -2.74
N GLN A 54 -7.42 3.20 -1.94
CA GLN A 54 -8.60 2.33 -1.81
C GLN A 54 -9.83 3.12 -1.37
N HIS A 55 -9.70 3.97 -0.33
CA HIS A 55 -10.83 4.81 0.11
C HIS A 55 -11.23 5.85 -0.93
N ILE A 56 -10.28 6.51 -1.61
CA ILE A 56 -10.59 7.45 -2.69
C ILE A 56 -11.39 6.72 -3.77
N LEU A 57 -10.91 5.59 -4.29
CA LEU A 57 -11.58 4.87 -5.38
C LEU A 57 -12.95 4.35 -4.98
N LEU A 58 -13.09 3.79 -3.77
CA LEU A 58 -14.40 3.36 -3.26
C LEU A 58 -15.39 4.53 -3.16
N LEU A 59 -14.93 5.72 -2.74
CA LEU A 59 -15.75 6.93 -2.73
C LEU A 59 -16.07 7.45 -4.14
N LEU A 60 -15.16 7.32 -5.11
CA LEU A 60 -15.45 7.62 -6.51
C LEU A 60 -16.56 6.68 -7.05
N PHE A 61 -16.43 5.38 -6.77
CA PHE A 61 -17.37 4.35 -7.18
C PHE A 61 -18.76 4.52 -6.55
N SER A 62 -18.83 5.01 -5.32
CA SER A 62 -20.08 5.37 -4.62
C SER A 62 -20.57 6.79 -4.91
N ARG A 63 -19.93 7.52 -5.85
CA ARG A 63 -20.29 8.91 -6.22
C ARG A 63 -20.26 9.90 -5.05
N GLY A 64 -19.31 9.70 -4.13
CA GLY A 64 -19.08 10.54 -2.96
C GLY A 64 -19.89 10.13 -1.72
N GLU A 65 -20.71 9.08 -1.82
CA GLU A 65 -21.45 8.56 -0.67
C GLU A 65 -20.56 7.70 0.24
N PRO A 66 -20.74 7.76 1.58
CA PRO A 66 -20.00 6.90 2.49
C PRO A 66 -20.15 5.42 2.13
N VAL A 67 -19.03 4.69 2.20
CA VAL A 67 -18.98 3.28 1.82
C VAL A 67 -19.18 2.42 3.07
N ASP A 68 -19.88 1.30 2.91
CA ASP A 68 -19.99 0.29 3.98
C ASP A 68 -18.62 -0.38 4.15
N GLU A 69 -17.95 -0.05 5.24
CA GLU A 69 -16.61 -0.54 5.56
C GLU A 69 -16.49 -2.06 5.66
N ARG A 70 -17.59 -2.76 5.95
CA ARG A 70 -17.61 -4.23 5.95
C ARG A 70 -17.32 -4.81 4.57
N LYS A 71 -17.55 -4.02 3.51
CA LYS A 71 -17.30 -4.38 2.12
C LYS A 71 -15.92 -3.94 1.63
N PHE A 72 -15.11 -3.28 2.47
CA PHE A 72 -13.81 -2.72 2.05
C PHE A 72 -12.91 -3.79 1.41
N PHE A 73 -12.74 -4.94 2.07
CA PHE A 73 -11.86 -6.01 1.59
C PHE A 73 -12.44 -6.80 0.41
N SER A 74 -13.77 -6.91 0.29
CA SER A 74 -14.41 -7.60 -0.82
C SER A 74 -14.50 -6.72 -2.07
N ALA A 75 -14.69 -5.40 -1.92
CA ALA A 75 -14.69 -4.44 -3.02
C ALA A 75 -13.28 -3.99 -3.43
N THR A 76 -12.28 -4.18 -2.56
CA THR A 76 -10.87 -3.97 -2.89
C THR A 76 -9.96 -5.14 -2.50
N PRO A 77 -10.12 -6.31 -3.14
CA PRO A 77 -9.39 -7.51 -2.75
C PRO A 77 -7.89 -7.32 -2.91
N PHE A 78 -7.13 -7.79 -1.90
CA PHE A 78 -5.68 -7.81 -1.94
C PHE A 78 -5.23 -9.10 -2.64
N LEU A 79 -4.80 -8.99 -3.89
CA LEU A 79 -4.63 -10.11 -4.81
C LEU A 79 -3.72 -11.22 -4.26
N GLU A 80 -2.65 -10.86 -3.56
CA GLU A 80 -1.65 -11.77 -3.00
C GLU A 80 -2.15 -12.55 -1.77
N VAL A 81 -3.20 -12.05 -1.11
CA VAL A 81 -3.82 -12.66 0.08
C VAL A 81 -5.15 -13.32 -0.24
N ALA A 82 -5.87 -12.79 -1.23
CA ALA A 82 -7.22 -13.21 -1.56
C ALA A 82 -7.29 -14.05 -2.86
N GLY A 83 -6.21 -14.08 -3.65
CA GLY A 83 -6.11 -14.85 -4.88
C GLY A 83 -6.97 -14.31 -6.03
N ALA A 84 -6.91 -15.00 -7.18
CA ALA A 84 -7.67 -14.60 -8.37
C ALA A 84 -9.18 -14.65 -8.14
N LYS A 85 -9.66 -15.64 -7.38
CA LYS A 85 -11.10 -15.84 -7.16
C LYS A 85 -11.76 -14.60 -6.55
N ALA A 86 -11.11 -13.97 -5.56
CA ALA A 86 -11.60 -12.75 -4.95
C ALA A 86 -11.69 -11.59 -5.96
N ALA A 87 -10.73 -11.44 -6.86
CA ALA A 87 -10.77 -10.44 -7.93
C ALA A 87 -11.86 -10.77 -8.98
N GLU A 88 -12.09 -12.04 -9.27
CA GLU A 88 -13.14 -12.48 -10.20
C GLU A 88 -14.54 -12.17 -9.66
N THR A 89 -14.76 -12.41 -8.36
CA THR A 89 -16.08 -12.28 -7.72
C THR A 89 -16.29 -10.96 -6.97
N MET A 90 -15.32 -10.05 -6.99
CA MET A 90 -15.46 -8.75 -6.32
C MET A 90 -16.70 -8.00 -6.83
N PRO A 91 -17.45 -7.30 -5.95
CA PRO A 91 -18.48 -6.36 -6.36
C PRO A 91 -17.89 -5.29 -7.30
N ARG A 92 -18.63 -4.96 -8.36
CA ARG A 92 -18.23 -3.94 -9.35
C ARG A 92 -19.21 -2.76 -9.38
N PRO A 93 -18.73 -1.52 -9.57
CA PRO A 93 -17.32 -1.11 -9.68
C PRO A 93 -16.53 -1.33 -8.37
N GLY A 94 -15.28 -1.77 -8.51
CA GLY A 94 -14.35 -2.13 -7.43
C GLY A 94 -12.91 -1.99 -7.92
N ALA A 95 -11.92 -2.21 -7.05
CA ALA A 95 -10.51 -2.06 -7.41
C ALA A 95 -9.61 -3.14 -6.83
N VAL A 96 -8.82 -3.82 -7.65
CA VAL A 96 -7.89 -4.85 -7.18
C VAL A 96 -6.66 -4.18 -6.56
N LYS A 97 -6.34 -4.52 -5.31
CA LYS A 97 -5.12 -4.04 -4.64
C LYS A 97 -3.98 -5.02 -4.90
N THR A 98 -2.79 -4.51 -5.19
CA THR A 98 -1.55 -5.30 -5.20
C THR A 98 -0.30 -4.47 -4.84
N HIS A 99 0.72 -5.16 -4.36
CA HIS A 99 2.07 -4.67 -4.10
C HIS A 99 3.13 -5.29 -5.00
N LEU A 100 2.72 -6.09 -5.99
CA LEU A 100 3.63 -6.80 -6.88
C LEU A 100 4.47 -5.84 -7.74
N PRO A 101 5.73 -6.21 -8.04
CA PRO A 101 6.49 -5.56 -9.09
C PRO A 101 5.83 -5.81 -10.44
N PHE A 102 6.02 -4.90 -11.40
CA PHE A 102 5.39 -4.95 -12.72
C PHE A 102 5.45 -6.35 -13.37
N ARG A 103 6.62 -7.00 -13.35
CA ARG A 103 6.86 -8.34 -13.92
C ARG A 103 5.95 -9.46 -13.39
N LEU A 104 5.34 -9.29 -12.21
CA LEU A 104 4.45 -10.28 -11.59
C LEU A 104 2.99 -9.81 -11.54
N THR A 105 2.71 -8.54 -11.85
CA THR A 105 1.33 -8.04 -11.84
C THR A 105 0.58 -8.57 -13.07
N PRO A 106 -0.63 -9.12 -12.90
CA PRO A 106 -1.50 -9.45 -14.02
C PRO A 106 -1.73 -8.25 -14.94
N TRP A 107 -1.33 -8.39 -16.21
CA TRP A 107 -1.37 -7.31 -17.19
C TRP A 107 -2.49 -7.47 -18.22
N SER A 108 -3.14 -6.36 -18.56
CA SER A 108 -4.04 -6.21 -19.70
C SER A 108 -3.96 -4.77 -20.21
N ASN A 109 -3.97 -4.60 -21.53
CA ASN A 109 -4.01 -3.26 -22.14
C ASN A 109 -5.38 -2.57 -21.97
N GLU A 110 -6.41 -3.30 -21.55
CA GLU A 110 -7.76 -2.78 -21.36
C GLU A 110 -8.04 -2.39 -19.89
N ALA A 111 -7.40 -3.07 -18.93
CA ALA A 111 -7.51 -2.73 -17.52
C ALA A 111 -6.68 -1.49 -17.19
N LYS A 112 -7.05 -0.78 -16.11
CA LYS A 112 -6.37 0.45 -15.68
C LYS A 112 -5.52 0.22 -14.43
N TYR A 113 -4.35 0.82 -14.38
CA TYR A 113 -3.38 0.65 -13.28
C TYR A 113 -3.01 2.00 -12.70
N ILE A 114 -3.29 2.22 -11.41
CA ILE A 114 -2.87 3.41 -10.67
C ILE A 114 -1.68 3.03 -9.81
N TYR A 115 -0.49 3.45 -10.23
CA TYR A 115 0.74 3.22 -9.48
C TYR A 115 1.05 4.43 -8.59
N ILE A 116 1.16 4.20 -7.28
CA ILE A 116 1.48 5.25 -6.30
C ILE A 116 2.78 4.90 -5.59
N THR A 117 3.73 5.82 -5.68
CA THR A 117 5.02 5.74 -4.99
C THR A 117 5.15 6.82 -3.90
N ARG A 118 6.16 6.72 -3.05
CA ARG A 118 6.39 7.64 -1.92
C ARG A 118 7.87 7.74 -1.64
N ASN A 119 8.34 8.88 -1.14
CA ASN A 119 9.74 9.03 -0.77
C ASN A 119 10.26 7.82 0.04
N PRO A 120 11.39 7.19 -0.37
CA PRO A 120 11.82 5.91 0.19
C PRO A 120 12.16 5.99 1.68
N LYS A 121 12.56 7.16 2.19
CA LYS A 121 12.85 7.34 3.62
C LYS A 121 11.56 7.29 4.45
N ASP A 122 10.52 8.02 4.03
CA ASP A 122 9.21 7.95 4.69
C ASP A 122 8.54 6.58 4.53
N CYS A 123 8.72 5.94 3.36
CA CYS A 123 8.28 4.58 3.11
C CYS A 123 8.94 3.60 4.11
N CYS A 124 10.27 3.66 4.26
CA CYS A 124 11.04 2.83 5.19
C CYS A 124 10.54 2.98 6.63
N VAL A 125 10.39 4.21 7.14
CA VAL A 125 9.84 4.45 8.49
C VAL A 125 8.43 3.88 8.61
N SER A 126 7.57 4.11 7.62
CA SER A 126 6.21 3.60 7.67
C SER A 126 6.15 2.07 7.61
N TYR A 127 7.13 1.43 6.98
CA TYR A 127 7.21 -0.02 6.88
C TYR A 127 7.75 -0.64 8.16
N TYR A 128 8.76 -0.04 8.78
CA TYR A 128 9.23 -0.42 10.12
C TYR A 128 8.07 -0.50 11.13
N HIS A 129 7.28 0.57 11.25
CA HIS A 129 6.13 0.58 12.18
C HIS A 129 5.05 -0.43 11.79
N HIS A 130 4.84 -0.69 10.50
CA HIS A 130 3.88 -1.71 10.06
C HIS A 130 4.32 -3.12 10.44
N MET A 131 5.61 -3.43 10.30
CA MET A 131 6.17 -4.72 10.68
C MET A 131 6.21 -4.90 12.20
N LYS A 132 6.50 -3.82 12.94
CA LYS A 132 6.55 -3.82 14.41
C LYS A 132 5.17 -3.89 15.07
N ASN A 133 4.19 -3.14 14.58
CA ASN A 133 2.88 -3.01 15.24
C ASN A 133 1.91 -4.14 14.91
N LEU A 134 2.23 -4.97 13.92
CA LEU A 134 1.44 -6.14 13.55
C LEU A 134 2.23 -7.41 13.92
N PRO A 135 1.90 -8.06 15.06
CA PRO A 135 2.64 -9.21 15.59
C PRO A 135 2.78 -10.36 14.59
N VAL A 136 1.83 -10.44 13.67
CA VAL A 136 1.80 -11.35 12.53
C VAL A 136 3.09 -11.39 11.72
N HIS A 137 3.78 -10.26 11.57
CA HIS A 137 5.01 -10.20 10.79
C HIS A 137 6.22 -10.74 11.55
N GLY A 138 6.11 -10.95 12.87
CA GLY A 138 7.16 -11.51 13.72
C GLY A 138 8.38 -10.61 13.92
N PHE A 139 8.37 -9.36 13.42
CA PHE A 139 9.52 -8.46 13.53
C PHE A 139 9.56 -7.78 14.91
N LYS A 140 10.65 -8.02 15.66
CA LYS A 140 10.87 -7.46 17.00
C LYS A 140 12.11 -6.55 17.09
N GLY A 141 12.74 -6.26 15.95
CA GLY A 141 13.96 -5.46 15.88
C GLY A 141 13.75 -3.95 16.03
N THR A 142 14.87 -3.25 16.08
CA THR A 142 15.01 -1.79 16.07
C THR A 142 14.80 -1.21 14.67
N PHE A 143 14.73 0.13 14.59
CA PHE A 143 14.70 0.80 13.29
C PHE A 143 16.00 0.59 12.51
N ASP A 144 17.15 0.56 13.20
CA ASP A 144 18.46 0.35 12.58
C ASP A 144 18.55 -1.03 11.91
N GLU A 145 18.11 -2.09 12.59
CA GLU A 145 18.04 -3.43 11.99
C GLU A 145 17.04 -3.50 10.84
N PHE A 146 15.89 -2.83 10.96
CA PHE A 146 14.91 -2.77 9.87
C PHE A 146 15.44 -2.04 8.65
N PHE A 147 16.20 -0.95 8.86
CA PHE A 147 16.81 -0.18 7.79
C PHE A 147 17.75 -1.05 6.95
N GLU A 148 18.55 -1.93 7.57
CA GLU A 148 19.42 -2.86 6.84
C GLU A 148 18.63 -3.83 5.94
N HIS A 149 17.50 -4.37 6.41
CA HIS A 149 16.60 -5.18 5.58
C HIS A 149 16.01 -4.39 4.42
N PHE A 150 15.54 -3.16 4.69
CA PHE A 150 14.95 -2.31 3.67
C PHE A 150 15.96 -1.87 2.60
N ILE A 151 17.15 -1.41 3.02
CA ILE A 151 18.18 -0.90 2.10
C ILE A 151 18.87 -2.02 1.31
N SER A 152 18.87 -3.26 1.79
CA SER A 152 19.35 -4.42 1.01
C SER A 152 18.29 -5.01 0.09
N GLY A 153 17.00 -4.70 0.31
CA GLY A 153 15.88 -5.38 -0.35
C GLY A 153 15.61 -6.78 0.23
N ASP A 154 16.24 -7.13 1.36
CA ASP A 154 16.00 -8.37 2.11
C ASP A 154 14.71 -8.27 2.96
N ILE A 155 13.60 -8.05 2.29
CA ILE A 155 12.29 -7.89 2.92
C ILE A 155 11.19 -8.40 1.99
N GLY A 156 9.98 -8.59 2.52
CA GLY A 156 8.80 -8.87 1.71
C GLY A 156 8.62 -7.83 0.61
N TYR A 157 8.25 -8.28 -0.59
CA TYR A 157 8.16 -7.51 -1.84
C TYR A 157 9.50 -7.08 -2.45
N GLY A 158 10.62 -7.46 -1.85
CA GLY A 158 11.96 -7.24 -2.39
C GLY A 158 12.41 -5.78 -2.32
N ASP A 159 13.24 -5.38 -3.28
CA ASP A 159 13.82 -4.05 -3.32
C ASP A 159 12.81 -2.97 -3.76
N TYR A 160 12.72 -1.89 -2.98
CA TYR A 160 11.85 -0.75 -3.27
C TYR A 160 12.10 -0.15 -4.67
N PHE A 161 13.38 -0.02 -5.06
CA PHE A 161 13.75 0.63 -6.31
C PHE A 161 13.51 -0.27 -7.52
N ASP A 162 13.65 -1.60 -7.39
CA ASP A 162 13.23 -2.55 -8.42
C ASP A 162 11.73 -2.41 -8.71
N ASN A 163 10.91 -2.31 -7.66
CA ASN A 163 9.47 -2.11 -7.81
C ASN A 163 9.14 -0.77 -8.48
N LEU A 164 9.77 0.32 -8.03
CA LEU A 164 9.58 1.66 -8.58
C LEU A 164 9.99 1.74 -10.04
N LEU A 165 11.21 1.32 -10.39
CA LEU A 165 11.72 1.42 -11.75
C LEU A 165 10.91 0.56 -12.71
N GLY A 166 10.57 -0.67 -12.31
CA GLY A 166 9.77 -1.56 -13.15
C GLY A 166 8.40 -0.99 -13.50
N TRP A 167 7.75 -0.27 -12.59
CA TRP A 167 6.49 0.43 -12.90
C TRP A 167 6.70 1.77 -13.63
N TYR A 168 7.82 2.45 -13.37
CA TYR A 168 8.13 3.73 -13.99
C TYR A 168 8.40 3.63 -15.49
N GLU A 169 8.92 2.49 -15.96
CA GLU A 169 9.09 2.19 -17.39
C GLU A 169 7.74 2.29 -18.14
N HIS A 170 6.65 1.95 -17.47
CA HIS A 170 5.28 1.94 -18.01
C HIS A 170 4.47 3.21 -17.72
N ARG A 171 5.08 4.24 -17.11
CA ARG A 171 4.36 5.46 -16.68
C ARG A 171 3.64 6.21 -17.81
N ASN A 172 4.08 6.00 -19.05
CA ASN A 172 3.53 6.65 -20.24
C ASN A 172 2.56 5.75 -21.01
N ASP A 173 2.34 4.51 -20.54
CA ASP A 173 1.31 3.64 -21.11
C ASP A 173 -0.06 4.26 -20.85
N PRO A 174 -0.99 4.24 -21.83
CA PRO A 174 -2.26 4.96 -21.73
C PRO A 174 -3.17 4.44 -20.61
N ASN A 175 -2.92 3.23 -20.13
CA ASN A 175 -3.65 2.57 -19.06
C ASN A 175 -2.88 2.53 -17.73
N VAL A 176 -1.83 3.35 -17.58
CA VAL A 176 -1.07 3.53 -16.32
C VAL A 176 -1.13 4.98 -15.85
N LEU A 177 -1.52 5.18 -14.60
CA LEU A 177 -1.45 6.46 -13.92
C LEU A 177 -0.37 6.40 -12.84
N PHE A 178 0.74 7.11 -13.08
CA PHE A 178 1.80 7.29 -12.10
C PHE A 178 1.52 8.51 -11.20
N MET A 179 1.64 8.33 -9.89
CA MET A 179 1.45 9.37 -8.87
C MET A 179 2.43 9.22 -7.71
N THR A 180 2.67 10.32 -6.99
CA THR A 180 3.39 10.28 -5.72
C THR A 180 2.45 10.58 -4.55
N TYR A 181 2.74 9.98 -3.40
CA TYR A 181 2.05 10.27 -2.15
C TYR A 181 2.19 11.75 -1.76
N GLU A 182 3.34 12.36 -2.06
CA GLU A 182 3.63 13.76 -1.80
C GLU A 182 2.70 14.68 -2.60
N ASP A 183 2.51 14.45 -3.90
CA ASP A 183 1.57 15.22 -4.73
C ASP A 183 0.12 15.08 -4.22
N MET A 184 -0.26 13.84 -3.84
CA MET A 184 -1.57 13.60 -3.23
C MET A 184 -1.75 14.38 -1.93
N LYS A 185 -0.69 14.49 -1.13
CA LYS A 185 -0.70 15.22 0.15
C LYS A 185 -0.72 16.73 -0.03
N GLU A 186 -0.01 17.24 -1.02
CA GLU A 186 0.05 18.67 -1.34
C GLU A 186 -1.29 19.18 -1.87
N ASN A 187 -1.90 18.45 -2.80
CA ASN A 187 -3.20 18.81 -3.36
C ASN A 187 -4.13 17.59 -3.51
N PRO A 188 -4.85 17.23 -2.43
CA PRO A 188 -5.76 16.09 -2.44
C PRO A 188 -6.86 16.18 -3.49
N GLU A 189 -7.42 17.38 -3.72
CA GLU A 189 -8.48 17.60 -4.71
C GLU A 189 -7.99 17.31 -6.13
N ALA A 190 -6.83 17.86 -6.50
CA ALA A 190 -6.23 17.61 -7.81
C ALA A 190 -5.89 16.12 -8.00
N ALA A 191 -5.38 15.45 -6.96
CA ALA A 191 -5.12 14.02 -7.00
C ALA A 191 -6.39 13.18 -7.21
N ILE A 192 -7.47 13.49 -6.48
CA ILE A 192 -8.77 12.82 -6.63
C ILE A 192 -9.31 13.01 -8.06
N LEU A 193 -9.28 14.25 -8.57
CA LEU A 193 -9.73 14.54 -9.93
C LEU A 193 -8.87 13.84 -10.99
N LYS A 194 -7.55 13.74 -10.77
CA LYS A 194 -6.63 13.01 -11.66
C LYS A 194 -6.98 11.51 -11.72
N MET A 195 -7.20 10.88 -10.56
CA MET A 195 -7.64 9.48 -10.49
C MET A 195 -9.01 9.30 -11.16
N ALA A 196 -9.97 10.18 -10.89
CA ALA A 196 -11.29 10.12 -11.48
C ALA A 196 -11.25 10.23 -13.01
N SER A 197 -10.47 11.19 -13.55
CA SER A 197 -10.34 11.42 -15.00
C SER A 197 -9.71 10.22 -15.70
N PHE A 198 -8.67 9.66 -15.07
CA PHE A 198 -8.00 8.47 -15.57
C PHE A 198 -8.93 7.25 -15.60
N ILE A 199 -9.76 7.06 -14.58
CA ILE A 199 -10.71 5.94 -14.52
C ILE A 199 -11.85 6.14 -15.52
N ASP A 200 -12.51 7.29 -15.52
CA ASP A 200 -13.57 7.65 -16.48
C ASP A 200 -13.92 9.13 -16.33
N GLU A 201 -13.57 9.93 -17.33
CA GLU A 201 -13.79 11.38 -17.35
C GLU A 201 -15.28 11.74 -17.20
N GLU A 202 -16.17 11.11 -17.96
CA GLU A 202 -17.60 11.44 -17.95
C GLU A 202 -18.31 10.88 -16.72
N LYS A 203 -17.92 9.68 -16.28
CA LYS A 203 -18.62 8.98 -15.19
C LYS A 203 -18.17 9.44 -13.80
N TYR A 204 -16.89 9.74 -13.61
CA TYR A 204 -16.34 10.05 -12.29
C TYR A 204 -15.80 11.48 -12.18
N ALA A 205 -15.08 11.99 -13.17
CA ALA A 205 -14.40 13.27 -13.03
C ALA A 205 -15.33 14.47 -13.23
N LYS A 206 -16.10 14.49 -14.32
CA LYS A 206 -17.03 15.55 -14.66
C LYS A 206 -18.08 15.79 -13.57
N PRO A 207 -18.74 14.77 -12.96
CA PRO A 207 -19.66 15.00 -11.86
C PRO A 207 -19.02 15.63 -10.61
N LEU A 208 -17.72 15.42 -10.37
CA LEU A 208 -17.00 16.05 -9.26
C LEU A 208 -16.60 17.50 -9.59
N ARG A 209 -16.33 17.80 -10.86
CA ARG A 209 -16.04 19.18 -11.31
C ARG A 209 -17.29 20.06 -11.33
N GLU A 210 -18.42 19.50 -11.72
CA GLU A 210 -19.70 20.21 -11.79
C GLU A 210 -20.37 20.37 -10.41
N ASP A 211 -20.00 19.53 -9.45
CA ASP A 211 -20.55 19.55 -8.09
C ASP A 211 -19.41 19.56 -7.04
N PRO A 212 -18.93 20.76 -6.63
CA PRO A 212 -17.88 20.90 -5.64
C PRO A 212 -18.21 20.22 -4.30
N GLU A 213 -19.49 20.11 -3.91
CA GLU A 213 -19.86 19.44 -2.67
C GLU A 213 -19.56 17.94 -2.73
N LYS A 214 -19.78 17.29 -3.88
CA LYS A 214 -19.36 15.90 -4.08
C LYS A 214 -17.85 15.74 -3.94
N LEU A 215 -17.06 16.60 -4.57
CA LEU A 215 -15.60 16.56 -4.44
C LEU A 215 -15.17 16.73 -2.98
N GLN A 216 -15.74 17.72 -2.27
CA GLN A 216 -15.45 17.95 -0.87
C GLN A 216 -15.85 16.78 0.04
N ARG A 217 -16.92 16.04 -0.29
CA ARG A 217 -17.27 14.79 0.40
C ARG A 217 -16.18 13.73 0.21
N VAL A 218 -15.70 13.52 -1.02
CA VAL A 218 -14.62 12.57 -1.30
C VAL A 218 -13.34 12.97 -0.54
N VAL A 219 -12.97 14.25 -0.54
CA VAL A 219 -11.82 14.78 0.21
C VAL A 219 -11.99 14.53 1.72
N LYS A 220 -13.16 14.86 2.28
CA LYS A 220 -13.46 14.71 3.71
C LYS A 220 -13.38 13.25 4.15
N TYR A 221 -14.07 12.35 3.46
CA TYR A 221 -14.17 10.94 3.86
C TYR A 221 -12.89 10.15 3.56
N SER A 222 -12.08 10.57 2.58
CA SER A 222 -10.74 10.01 2.36
C SER A 222 -9.65 10.70 3.18
N SER A 223 -9.96 11.73 3.99
CA SER A 223 -8.94 12.46 4.74
C SER A 223 -8.24 11.58 5.77
N PHE A 224 -6.97 11.88 6.07
CA PHE A 224 -6.21 11.18 7.12
C PHE A 224 -6.95 11.14 8.46
N LYS A 225 -7.57 12.26 8.87
CA LYS A 225 -8.31 12.36 10.12
C LYS A 225 -9.48 11.37 10.15
N HIS A 226 -10.23 11.27 9.05
CA HIS A 226 -11.36 10.37 8.96
C HIS A 226 -10.91 8.90 8.92
N MET A 227 -9.99 8.57 8.01
CA MET A 227 -9.44 7.22 7.89
C MET A 227 -8.76 6.75 9.19
N LYS A 228 -8.11 7.63 9.94
CA LYS A 228 -7.45 7.24 11.20
C LYS A 228 -8.43 6.67 12.21
N VAL A 229 -9.62 7.22 12.29
CA VAL A 229 -10.67 6.69 13.19
C VAL A 229 -11.21 5.40 12.61
N MET A 230 -11.61 5.42 11.36
CA MET A 230 -12.39 4.35 10.76
C MET A 230 -11.54 3.10 10.43
N VAL A 231 -10.39 3.23 9.76
CA VAL A 231 -9.51 2.09 9.42
C VAL A 231 -8.98 1.40 10.67
N ASN A 232 -8.51 2.18 11.65
CA ASN A 232 -7.96 1.59 12.87
C ASN A 232 -9.06 0.86 13.67
N LYS A 233 -10.28 1.41 13.72
CA LYS A 233 -11.42 0.71 14.31
C LYS A 233 -11.72 -0.59 13.57
N ASN A 234 -11.84 -0.54 12.24
CA ASN A 234 -12.17 -1.72 11.43
C ASN A 234 -11.12 -2.84 11.56
N LEU A 235 -9.83 -2.49 11.61
CA LEU A 235 -8.78 -3.47 11.86
C LEU A 235 -8.87 -4.05 13.28
N ASN A 236 -9.12 -3.23 14.30
CA ASN A 236 -9.37 -3.76 15.64
C ASN A 236 -10.57 -4.72 15.65
N ASP A 237 -11.68 -4.35 15.02
CA ASP A 237 -12.89 -5.19 14.98
C ASP A 237 -12.61 -6.53 14.28
N LEU A 238 -11.96 -6.50 13.10
CA LEU A 238 -11.57 -7.68 12.32
C LEU A 238 -10.71 -8.65 13.14
N PHE A 239 -9.68 -8.14 13.81
CA PHE A 239 -8.75 -8.99 14.56
C PHE A 239 -9.24 -9.42 15.94
N ASN A 240 -10.37 -8.85 16.39
CA ASN A 240 -11.06 -9.30 17.60
C ASN A 240 -12.24 -10.24 17.30
N MET A 241 -12.52 -10.54 16.04
CA MET A 241 -13.58 -11.48 15.67
C MET A 241 -13.34 -12.87 16.29
N SER A 242 -14.43 -13.48 16.72
CA SER A 242 -14.50 -14.92 16.93
C SER A 242 -14.40 -15.67 15.60
N LYS A 243 -14.05 -16.95 15.66
CA LYS A 243 -14.03 -17.83 14.49
C LYS A 243 -15.40 -17.87 13.81
N GLU A 244 -16.46 -17.91 14.59
CA GLU A 244 -17.84 -17.92 14.08
C GLU A 244 -18.20 -16.63 13.34
N GLU A 245 -17.84 -15.46 13.90
CA GLU A 245 -18.05 -14.16 13.25
C GLU A 245 -17.23 -14.03 11.96
N LEU A 246 -15.97 -14.49 11.96
CA LEU A 246 -15.10 -14.49 10.78
C LEU A 246 -15.74 -15.32 9.65
N LEU A 247 -16.23 -16.53 9.96
CA LEU A 247 -16.86 -17.42 8.97
C LEU A 247 -18.14 -16.82 8.38
N LYS A 248 -18.94 -16.12 9.20
CA LYS A 248 -20.20 -15.46 8.79
C LYS A 248 -20.00 -14.10 8.10
N SER A 249 -18.77 -13.58 8.05
CA SER A 249 -18.48 -12.28 7.46
C SER A 249 -18.51 -12.28 5.93
N ASP A 250 -18.56 -11.08 5.33
CA ASP A 250 -18.47 -10.86 3.88
C ASP A 250 -17.02 -10.88 3.34
N LEU A 251 -16.05 -11.33 4.15
CA LEU A 251 -14.65 -11.43 3.69
C LEU A 251 -14.51 -12.52 2.62
N PRO A 252 -13.55 -12.36 1.68
CA PRO A 252 -13.19 -13.44 0.75
C PRO A 252 -12.78 -14.72 1.49
N ASP A 253 -13.14 -15.89 0.95
CA ASP A 253 -12.89 -17.17 1.62
C ASP A 253 -11.40 -17.45 1.83
N GLU A 254 -10.55 -17.08 0.88
CA GLU A 254 -9.09 -17.16 0.98
C GLU A 254 -8.57 -16.28 2.12
N MET A 255 -9.17 -15.10 2.30
CA MET A 255 -8.81 -14.19 3.39
C MET A 255 -9.26 -14.73 4.74
N LYS A 256 -10.46 -15.35 4.83
CA LYS A 256 -10.90 -16.05 6.05
C LYS A 256 -9.93 -17.17 6.43
N LYS A 257 -9.50 -17.97 5.45
CA LYS A 257 -8.51 -19.04 5.63
C LYS A 257 -7.14 -18.51 6.06
N ALA A 258 -6.73 -17.35 5.54
CA ALA A 258 -5.47 -16.71 5.93
C ALA A 258 -5.55 -16.10 7.34
N PHE A 259 -6.71 -15.54 7.73
CA PHE A 259 -6.90 -14.90 9.02
C PHE A 259 -7.17 -15.88 10.16
N ASP A 260 -7.87 -16.99 9.96
CA ASP A 260 -8.17 -17.96 11.02
C ASP A 260 -6.92 -18.40 11.84
N PRO A 261 -5.83 -18.92 11.23
CA PRO A 261 -4.63 -19.30 11.99
C PRO A 261 -3.93 -18.09 12.60
N LEU A 262 -4.05 -16.92 11.97
CA LEU A 262 -3.45 -15.69 12.46
C LEU A 262 -4.14 -15.18 13.73
N LEU A 263 -5.47 -15.18 13.75
CA LEU A 263 -6.24 -14.78 14.92
C LEU A 263 -5.95 -15.73 16.10
N GLU A 264 -5.78 -17.02 15.84
CA GLU A 264 -5.36 -18.00 16.84
C GLU A 264 -3.95 -17.70 17.37
N GLU A 265 -2.97 -17.43 16.51
CA GLU A 265 -1.60 -17.10 16.92
C GLU A 265 -1.52 -15.82 17.76
N VAL A 266 -2.25 -14.77 17.36
CA VAL A 266 -2.35 -13.52 18.12
C VAL A 266 -2.96 -13.76 19.50
N LYS A 267 -4.01 -14.58 19.60
CA LYS A 267 -4.64 -14.96 20.88
C LYS A 267 -3.68 -15.76 21.75
N LEU A 268 -2.95 -16.72 21.18
CA LEU A 268 -2.00 -17.59 21.89
C LEU A 268 -0.80 -16.83 22.45
N LYS A 269 -0.24 -15.88 21.71
CA LYS A 269 0.91 -15.08 22.15
C LYS A 269 0.55 -14.08 23.26
N GLY A 270 -0.73 -13.81 23.50
CA GLY A 270 -1.19 -12.81 24.47
C GLY A 270 -0.81 -11.37 24.12
N GLU A 271 -0.16 -11.15 22.98
CA GLU A 271 0.23 -9.84 22.45
C GLU A 271 -1.01 -9.24 21.76
N LYS A 272 -1.67 -8.29 22.41
CA LYS A 272 -2.73 -7.52 21.76
C LYS A 272 -2.12 -6.67 20.64
N PRO A 273 -2.51 -6.85 19.37
CA PRO A 273 -1.94 -6.02 18.33
C PRO A 273 -2.38 -4.57 18.52
N GLU A 274 -1.47 -3.63 18.28
CA GLU A 274 -1.77 -2.20 18.39
C GLU A 274 -2.28 -1.64 17.05
N PHE A 275 -3.46 -2.08 16.59
CA PHE A 275 -4.07 -1.58 15.35
C PHE A 275 -4.47 -0.10 15.42
N ASN A 276 -4.49 0.48 16.62
CA ASN A 276 -4.70 1.92 16.87
C ASN A 276 -3.69 2.82 16.15
N ASN A 277 -2.59 2.26 15.63
CA ASN A 277 -1.52 2.97 14.95
C ASN A 277 -1.28 2.53 13.49
N PHE A 278 -2.22 1.81 12.85
CA PHE A 278 -2.07 1.45 11.43
C PHE A 278 -2.07 2.69 10.53
N VAL A 279 -3.10 3.53 10.65
CA VAL A 279 -3.10 4.91 10.14
C VAL A 279 -2.37 5.78 11.16
N ARG A 280 -1.05 5.86 11.00
CA ARG A 280 -0.12 6.39 12.02
C ARG A 280 -0.08 7.92 12.09
N LYS A 281 0.59 8.56 11.11
CA LYS A 281 0.81 10.01 11.04
C LYS A 281 0.34 10.68 9.74
N GLY A 282 0.47 10.02 8.58
CA GLY A 282 -0.03 10.55 7.30
C GLY A 282 0.61 11.88 6.87
N ILE A 283 1.89 12.06 7.19
CA ILE A 283 2.69 13.25 6.89
C ILE A 283 3.88 12.89 5.99
N VAL A 284 4.41 13.90 5.30
CA VAL A 284 5.67 13.83 4.54
C VAL A 284 6.79 14.39 5.44
N GLY A 285 7.96 13.76 5.42
CA GLY A 285 9.15 14.19 6.16
C GLY A 285 9.30 13.60 7.57
N ASP A 286 8.48 12.63 7.97
CA ASP A 286 8.61 12.02 9.31
C ASP A 286 9.91 11.21 9.47
N TRP A 287 10.52 10.82 8.35
CA TRP A 287 11.81 10.14 8.33
C TRP A 287 12.91 10.86 9.10
N ARG A 288 12.85 12.20 9.19
CA ARG A 288 13.83 13.02 9.95
C ARG A 288 13.86 12.69 11.44
N ASN A 289 12.80 12.08 11.97
CA ASN A 289 12.72 11.65 13.37
C ASN A 289 13.28 10.25 13.64
N TYR A 290 13.75 9.54 12.60
CA TYR A 290 14.18 8.13 12.69
C TYR A 290 15.54 7.88 12.07
N PHE A 291 15.80 8.47 10.90
CA PHE A 291 17.06 8.27 10.19
C PHE A 291 18.20 8.98 10.93
N SER A 292 19.29 8.25 11.17
CA SER A 292 20.58 8.88 11.41
C SER A 292 21.10 9.56 10.14
N GLU A 293 22.06 10.47 10.30
CA GLU A 293 22.73 11.11 9.16
C GLU A 293 23.34 10.07 8.20
N GLU A 294 23.96 9.03 8.75
CA GLU A 294 24.60 7.96 7.98
C GLU A 294 23.57 7.13 7.19
N GLN A 295 22.46 6.73 7.83
CA GLN A 295 21.38 6.02 7.14
C GLN A 295 20.77 6.89 6.03
N SER A 296 20.64 8.20 6.27
CA SER A 296 20.12 9.13 5.28
C SER A 296 21.06 9.21 4.06
N LYS A 297 22.37 9.33 4.29
CA LYS A 297 23.38 9.35 3.22
C LYS A 297 23.38 8.05 2.41
N ARG A 298 23.31 6.89 3.08
CA ARG A 298 23.23 5.58 2.40
C ARG A 298 21.97 5.44 1.54
N MET A 299 20.82 5.92 2.02
CA MET A 299 19.59 5.95 1.22
C MET A 299 19.70 6.92 0.04
N ASP A 300 20.25 8.11 0.25
CA ASP A 300 20.42 9.12 -0.80
C ASP A 300 21.41 8.64 -1.88
N GLN A 301 22.50 7.99 -1.47
CA GLN A 301 23.45 7.35 -2.39
C GLN A 301 22.76 6.26 -3.22
N LYS A 302 22.07 5.32 -2.56
CA LYS A 302 21.36 4.26 -3.28
C LYS A 302 20.29 4.84 -4.21
N PHE A 303 19.53 5.84 -3.78
CA PHE A 303 18.56 6.53 -4.63
C PHE A 303 19.24 7.10 -5.88
N SER A 304 20.33 7.85 -5.70
CA SER A 304 21.07 8.46 -6.81
C SER A 304 21.61 7.41 -7.77
N GLU A 305 22.22 6.33 -7.27
CA GLU A 305 22.75 5.24 -8.09
C GLU A 305 21.66 4.53 -8.88
N ARG A 306 20.52 4.26 -8.24
CA ARG A 306 19.41 3.51 -8.85
C ARG A 306 18.60 4.34 -9.84
N MET A 307 18.42 5.63 -9.57
CA MET A 307 17.64 6.52 -10.45
C MET A 307 18.50 7.16 -11.54
N ASN A 308 19.82 7.00 -11.51
CA ASN A 308 20.75 7.56 -12.50
C ASN A 308 20.31 7.23 -13.94
N GLY A 309 20.28 8.23 -14.81
CA GLY A 309 19.81 8.13 -16.20
C GLY A 309 18.29 8.16 -16.36
N THR A 310 17.52 8.38 -15.29
CA THR A 310 16.05 8.45 -15.35
C THR A 310 15.52 9.84 -14.98
N GLU A 311 14.29 10.14 -15.40
CA GLU A 311 13.58 11.35 -14.97
C GLU A 311 13.32 11.39 -13.45
N LEU A 312 13.41 10.25 -12.76
CA LEU A 312 13.24 10.13 -11.30
C LEU A 312 14.41 10.71 -10.50
N GLU A 313 15.58 10.99 -11.09
CA GLU A 313 16.70 11.63 -10.38
C GLU A 313 16.31 12.96 -9.71
N LYS A 314 15.30 13.63 -10.26
CA LYS A 314 14.78 14.91 -9.74
C LYS A 314 13.64 14.70 -8.77
N LEU A 315 13.04 13.51 -8.75
CA LEU A 315 11.95 13.18 -7.85
C LEU A 315 12.46 13.25 -6.42
N TRP A 316 11.76 14.01 -5.57
CA TRP A 316 12.10 14.20 -4.17
C TRP A 316 13.45 14.89 -3.85
N ARG A 317 14.06 15.64 -4.78
CA ARG A 317 15.29 16.42 -4.50
C ARG A 317 15.16 17.38 -3.31
N ILE A 318 13.97 17.88 -3.00
CA ILE A 318 13.72 18.74 -1.82
C ILE A 318 13.72 17.96 -0.48
N TYR A 319 13.74 16.63 -0.53
CA TYR A 319 13.74 15.72 0.63
C TYR A 319 15.08 14.98 0.81
N THR A 320 16.12 15.36 0.06
CA THR A 320 17.49 14.90 0.32
C THR A 320 18.03 15.52 1.60
N TYR A 321 19.01 14.88 2.23
CA TYR A 321 19.69 15.50 3.36
C TYR A 321 20.44 16.76 2.89
N ASP A 322 20.09 17.90 3.47
CA ASP A 322 20.84 19.16 3.34
C ASP A 322 21.44 19.50 4.71
N PRO A 323 22.78 19.48 4.86
CA PRO A 323 23.42 19.87 6.12
C PRO A 323 23.16 21.34 6.52
N VAL A 324 22.70 22.20 5.60
CA VAL A 324 22.52 23.64 5.82
C VAL A 324 21.13 23.99 6.37
N SER A 325 20.14 23.10 6.24
CA SER A 325 18.75 23.41 6.65
C SER A 325 18.45 23.14 8.14
N LEU A 326 19.46 22.82 8.96
CA LEU A 326 19.33 22.60 10.41
C LEU A 326 19.78 23.80 11.26
N SER A 327 20.17 24.92 10.62
CA SER A 327 20.70 26.11 11.29
C SER A 327 19.87 27.38 11.09
N LEU A 328 18.56 27.28 10.87
CA LEU A 328 17.64 28.44 10.89
C LEU A 328 16.40 28.18 11.74
#